data_AF-A0A7W3C5M8-F1
#
_entry.id   AF-A0A7W3C5M8-F1
#
_cell.length_a   1.000
_cell.length_b   1.000
_cell.length_c   1.000
_cell.angle_alpha   90.00
_cell.angle_beta   90.00
_cell.angle_gamma   90.00
#
_symmetry.space_group_name_H-M   'P 1'
#
loop_
_entity.id
_entity.type
_entity.pdbx_description
1 polymer ?
#
loop_
_entity_poly.entity_id
_entity_poly.type
_entity_poly.pdbx_seq_one_letter_code
_entity_poly.pdbx_strand_id
1 'polypeptide(L)'
;MNTSTNTETITLPVPGPAQASCEASQNTVQDTEYLSLTATVNTLLEAVQAATDTSELPSIQMYKPDATQAGAYLQAHYGSILRGMDEALRDVRISKPEDIELLVRGFLIKLVNLSIRSKHSALNQARINKDTAQADALGEELSHSVQACMLTQKMREKFSPDEVQLIREHAQAGRMNIAKSMAGQDVQFLIADTNWKAKADAMAKIPGSRSITASIGTKDTGDSVSVQFRDGGWVLAWWNSAETGNGDNPGWVVIQCSENLLDTLQRERAQQREIDTLLGRRRPQMQSKVFTDELA
;
A
#
# COMPACT_ATOMS: atom_id res chain seq x y z
N MET A 1 50.95 -63.80 45.90
CA MET A 1 49.86 -63.24 46.73
C MET A 1 50.47 -62.82 48.06
N ASN A 2 50.50 -61.59 48.56
CA ASN A 2 50.07 -60.27 48.09
C ASN A 2 51.07 -59.26 48.71
N THR A 3 51.59 -58.35 47.90
CA THR A 3 52.58 -57.30 48.24
C THR A 3 51.89 -55.95 48.37
N SER A 4 52.01 -55.26 49.51
CA SER A 4 51.52 -53.87 49.68
C SER A 4 52.70 -52.90 49.68
N THR A 5 52.69 -52.01 48.69
CA THR A 5 53.66 -50.93 48.48
C THR A 5 53.26 -49.70 49.30
N ASN A 6 54.13 -49.31 50.23
CA ASN A 6 54.11 -47.97 50.85
C ASN A 6 54.67 -46.96 49.85
N THR A 7 53.97 -45.84 49.67
CA THR A 7 54.47 -44.70 48.90
C THR A 7 54.64 -43.52 49.85
N GLU A 8 55.89 -43.19 50.17
CA GLU A 8 56.28 -41.99 50.90
C GLU A 8 56.60 -40.83 49.94
N THR A 9 56.26 -39.64 50.42
CA THR A 9 56.25 -38.29 49.83
C THR A 9 57.65 -37.71 49.59
N ILE A 10 57.86 -36.98 48.48
CA ILE A 10 58.83 -35.87 48.41
C ILE A 10 58.27 -34.69 47.60
N THR A 11 58.42 -33.51 48.20
CA THR A 11 57.98 -32.15 47.85
C THR A 11 58.64 -31.56 46.59
N LEU A 12 57.91 -30.70 45.86
CA LEU A 12 58.46 -29.80 44.84
C LEU A 12 58.08 -28.33 45.14
N PRO A 13 58.90 -27.35 44.75
CA PRO A 13 58.99 -26.03 45.38
C PRO A 13 57.94 -25.02 44.87
N VAL A 14 57.67 -24.02 45.71
CA VAL A 14 56.87 -22.82 45.40
C VAL A 14 57.66 -21.83 44.53
N PRO A 15 57.05 -21.29 43.47
CA PRO A 15 57.44 -19.98 42.93
C PRO A 15 56.26 -18.99 42.89
N GLY A 16 56.40 -17.90 43.67
CA GLY A 16 56.12 -16.49 43.34
C GLY A 16 54.72 -16.00 42.86
N PRO A 17 54.36 -14.74 43.15
CA PRO A 17 53.04 -14.19 42.83
C PRO A 17 52.94 -13.84 41.34
N ALA A 18 52.50 -14.79 40.52
CA ALA A 18 52.15 -14.54 39.11
C ALA A 18 50.65 -14.27 38.91
N GLN A 19 49.88 -14.01 39.98
CA GLN A 19 48.45 -13.71 39.92
C GLN A 19 48.12 -12.21 39.96
N ALA A 20 49.10 -11.32 40.14
CA ALA A 20 48.87 -9.87 40.14
C ALA A 20 48.92 -9.21 38.74
N SER A 21 49.27 -9.95 37.68
CA SER A 21 49.47 -9.37 36.34
C SER A 21 48.36 -9.68 35.33
N CYS A 22 47.31 -10.43 35.71
CA CYS A 22 46.16 -10.68 34.84
C CYS A 22 45.01 -9.67 35.02
N GLU A 23 45.04 -8.83 36.06
CA GLU A 23 43.99 -7.82 36.31
C GLU A 23 44.37 -6.41 35.82
N ALA A 24 45.60 -6.19 35.35
CA ALA A 24 46.07 -4.87 34.89
C ALA A 24 45.90 -4.60 33.39
N SER A 25 45.18 -5.47 32.66
CA SER A 25 44.87 -5.27 31.23
C SER A 25 43.37 -5.10 30.97
N GLN A 26 42.60 -4.63 31.96
CA GLN A 26 41.37 -3.88 31.70
C GLN A 26 41.74 -2.43 31.35
N ASN A 27 42.66 -2.24 30.40
CA ASN A 27 42.82 -0.94 29.76
C ASN A 27 41.61 -0.77 28.86
N THR A 28 40.61 -0.05 29.40
CA THR A 28 39.75 0.88 28.69
C THR A 28 40.25 1.16 27.26
N VAL A 29 39.76 0.37 26.31
CA VAL A 29 39.65 0.81 24.91
C VAL A 29 38.52 1.83 24.88
N GLN A 30 38.75 2.99 25.50
CA GLN A 30 38.04 4.21 25.17
C GLN A 30 38.72 4.78 23.93
N ASP A 31 38.67 4.02 22.83
CA ASP A 31 39.12 4.55 21.55
C ASP A 31 38.18 5.68 21.17
N THR A 32 38.72 6.90 21.08
CA THR A 32 37.93 8.10 20.78
C THR A 32 37.24 7.97 19.42
N GLU A 33 37.79 7.16 18.51
CA GLU A 33 37.21 6.83 17.21
C GLU A 33 35.99 5.89 17.31
N TYR A 34 35.99 4.93 18.24
CA TYR A 34 34.83 4.06 18.46
C TYR A 34 33.67 4.82 19.09
N LEU A 35 33.96 5.75 20.00
CA LEU A 35 32.95 6.62 20.60
C LEU A 35 32.34 7.57 19.57
N SER A 36 33.14 8.13 18.67
CA SER A 36 32.64 9.02 17.61
C SER A 36 31.83 8.28 16.54
N LEU A 37 32.22 7.05 16.19
CA LEU A 37 31.45 6.18 15.31
C LEU A 37 30.09 5.83 15.92
N THR A 38 30.09 5.43 17.19
CA THR A 38 28.85 5.06 17.90
C THR A 38 27.92 6.27 18.02
N ALA A 39 28.46 7.45 18.32
CA ALA A 39 27.68 8.69 18.35
C ALA A 39 27.05 9.00 16.97
N THR A 40 27.83 8.90 15.89
CA THR A 40 27.34 9.12 14.52
C THR A 40 26.21 8.16 14.17
N VAL A 41 26.37 6.88 14.50
CA VAL A 41 25.36 5.84 14.27
C VAL A 41 24.10 6.12 15.08
N ASN A 42 24.25 6.51 16.36
CA ASN A 42 23.11 6.87 17.21
C ASN A 42 22.34 8.05 16.65
N THR A 43 23.02 9.13 16.22
CA THR A 43 22.35 10.28 15.59
C THR A 43 21.58 9.88 14.33
N LEU A 44 22.14 8.99 13.51
CA LEU A 44 21.43 8.48 12.32
C LEU A 44 20.21 7.63 12.70
N LEU A 45 20.32 6.78 13.72
CA LEU A 45 19.20 5.98 14.20
C LEU A 45 18.10 6.84 14.81
N GLU A 46 18.44 7.86 15.59
CA GLU A 46 17.49 8.84 16.14
C GLU A 46 16.76 9.58 15.02
N ALA A 47 17.49 10.02 13.98
CA ALA A 47 16.88 10.66 12.81
C ALA A 47 15.91 9.72 12.07
N VAL A 48 16.27 8.43 11.90
CA VAL A 48 15.38 7.42 11.31
C VAL A 48 14.13 7.20 12.16
N GLN A 49 14.27 7.17 13.49
CA GLN A 49 13.14 6.99 14.40
C GLN A 49 12.19 8.19 14.35
N ALA A 50 12.75 9.40 14.38
CA ALA A 50 12.01 10.67 14.36
C ALA A 50 11.33 10.97 13.02
N ALA A 51 11.83 10.43 11.90
CA ALA A 51 11.25 10.66 10.58
C ALA A 51 9.77 10.27 10.51
N THR A 52 8.96 11.19 9.99
CA THR A 52 7.51 11.06 9.78
C THR A 52 7.17 10.92 8.30
N ASP A 53 8.06 11.37 7.41
CA ASP A 53 7.98 11.19 5.95
C ASP A 53 9.23 10.48 5.42
N THR A 54 9.07 9.78 4.31
CA THR A 54 10.15 9.22 3.50
C THR A 54 11.19 10.24 3.06
N SER A 55 10.81 11.51 2.86
CA SER A 55 11.72 12.59 2.46
C SER A 55 12.67 13.02 3.59
N GLU A 56 12.30 12.75 4.84
CA GLU A 56 13.09 13.07 6.04
C GLU A 56 14.10 11.96 6.39
N LEU A 57 14.01 10.81 5.72
CA LEU A 57 14.90 9.69 6.00
C LEU A 57 16.34 10.00 5.56
N PRO A 58 17.33 9.71 6.40
CA PRO A 58 18.73 9.77 6.00
C PRO A 58 18.99 8.92 4.77
N SER A 59 19.92 9.37 3.92
CA SER A 59 20.39 8.59 2.79
C SER A 59 21.00 7.26 3.25
N ILE A 60 20.87 6.23 2.41
CA ILE A 60 21.56 4.95 2.65
C ILE A 60 23.06 5.24 2.76
N GLN A 61 23.62 4.85 3.90
CA GLN A 61 25.02 5.07 4.23
C GLN A 61 25.88 4.21 3.29
N MET A 62 26.72 4.87 2.51
CA MET A 62 27.71 4.20 1.68
C MET A 62 28.92 3.84 2.53
N TYR A 63 29.20 2.55 2.66
CA TYR A 63 30.42 2.09 3.31
C TYR A 63 31.53 1.89 2.28
N LYS A 64 32.58 2.71 2.36
CA LYS A 64 33.86 2.52 1.64
C LYS A 64 34.99 2.46 2.67
N PRO A 65 35.16 1.35 3.38
CA PRO A 65 36.24 1.25 4.34
C PRO A 65 37.59 1.22 3.63
N ASP A 66 38.58 1.84 4.25
CA ASP A 66 39.97 1.62 3.91
C ASP A 66 40.43 0.29 4.53
N ALA A 67 40.27 -0.80 3.77
CA ALA A 67 40.69 -2.12 4.22
C ALA A 67 42.22 -2.30 4.24
N THR A 68 43.01 -1.33 3.74
CA THR A 68 44.47 -1.48 3.58
C THR A 68 45.22 -1.72 4.88
N GLN A 69 44.62 -1.38 6.02
CA GLN A 69 45.20 -1.60 7.35
C GLN A 69 44.79 -2.93 8.00
N ALA A 70 43.74 -3.59 7.49
CA ALA A 70 43.25 -4.86 8.01
C ALA A 70 44.21 -6.04 7.75
N GLY A 71 43.97 -7.17 8.40
CA GLY A 71 44.63 -8.44 8.11
C GLY A 71 44.32 -8.92 6.68
N ALA A 72 45.27 -9.66 6.09
CA ALA A 72 45.20 -10.12 4.69
C ALA A 72 43.91 -10.88 4.36
N TYR A 73 43.36 -11.62 5.32
CA TYR A 73 42.09 -12.33 5.15
C TYR A 73 40.91 -11.37 4.95
N LEU A 74 40.77 -10.35 5.82
CA LEU A 74 39.68 -9.38 5.70
C LEU A 74 39.86 -8.50 4.46
N GLN A 75 41.08 -8.11 4.10
CA GLN A 75 41.35 -7.42 2.84
C GLN A 75 40.81 -8.16 1.61
N ALA A 76 40.98 -9.48 1.56
CA ALA A 76 40.55 -10.30 0.44
C ALA A 76 39.04 -10.63 0.45
N HIS A 77 38.41 -10.70 1.64
CA HIS A 77 37.06 -11.27 1.79
C HIS A 77 36.01 -10.32 2.38
N TYR A 78 36.34 -9.07 2.71
CA TYR A 78 35.43 -8.15 3.43
C TYR A 78 34.07 -7.97 2.76
N GLY A 79 34.02 -7.82 1.43
CA GLY A 79 32.75 -7.60 0.71
C GLY A 79 31.77 -8.76 0.86
N SER A 80 32.30 -9.99 0.88
CA SER A 80 31.51 -11.21 1.10
C SER A 80 31.05 -11.31 2.56
N ILE A 81 31.95 -11.03 3.50
CA ILE A 81 31.68 -11.09 4.95
C ILE A 81 30.59 -10.11 5.34
N LEU A 82 30.68 -8.87 4.84
CA LEU A 82 29.63 -7.88 5.05
C LEU A 82 28.34 -8.33 4.36
N ARG A 83 28.37 -8.84 3.13
CA ARG A 83 27.12 -9.21 2.45
C ARG A 83 26.34 -10.31 3.17
N GLY A 84 27.02 -11.32 3.72
CA GLY A 84 26.41 -12.47 4.40
C GLY A 84 26.55 -12.45 5.92
N MET A 85 26.45 -11.29 6.59
CA MET A 85 26.77 -11.12 8.03
C MET A 85 26.21 -12.19 8.98
N ASP A 86 25.03 -12.76 8.69
CA ASP A 86 24.41 -13.80 9.53
C ASP A 86 25.16 -15.15 9.47
N GLU A 87 25.80 -15.47 8.35
CA GLU A 87 26.55 -16.72 8.14
C GLU A 87 28.07 -16.50 8.19
N ALA A 88 28.53 -15.35 7.69
CA ALA A 88 29.93 -15.09 7.43
C ALA A 88 30.73 -14.70 8.69
N LEU A 89 30.08 -14.21 9.76
CA LEU A 89 30.77 -13.85 11.01
C LEU A 89 31.28 -15.05 11.82
N ARG A 90 30.75 -16.26 11.57
CA ARG A 90 31.09 -17.47 12.34
C ARG A 90 32.55 -17.90 12.15
N ASP A 91 33.11 -17.71 10.96
CA ASP A 91 34.44 -18.21 10.56
C ASP A 91 35.47 -17.08 10.31
N VAL A 92 35.17 -15.84 10.71
CA VAL A 92 36.06 -14.70 10.48
C VAL A 92 37.32 -14.84 11.32
N ARG A 93 38.48 -14.83 10.65
CA ARG A 93 39.78 -14.81 11.31
C ARG A 93 40.17 -13.38 11.69
N ILE A 94 40.19 -13.10 12.98
CA ILE A 94 40.69 -11.84 13.54
C ILE A 94 42.19 -12.02 13.78
N SER A 95 43.01 -11.19 13.11
CA SER A 95 44.47 -11.25 13.20
C SER A 95 45.06 -10.00 13.86
N LYS A 96 44.36 -8.85 13.76
CA LYS A 96 44.80 -7.59 14.35
C LYS A 96 43.63 -6.79 14.96
N PRO A 97 43.87 -5.82 15.85
CA PRO A 97 42.82 -4.95 16.40
C PRO A 97 42.03 -4.18 15.32
N GLU A 98 42.67 -3.79 14.22
CA GLU A 98 42.03 -3.06 13.11
C GLU A 98 40.97 -3.90 12.39
N ASP A 99 41.07 -5.24 12.48
CA ASP A 99 40.06 -6.16 11.95
C ASP A 99 38.73 -6.02 12.70
N ILE A 100 38.79 -5.83 14.02
CA ILE A 100 37.62 -5.67 14.87
C ILE A 100 36.91 -4.36 14.52
N GLU A 101 37.68 -3.29 14.33
CA GLU A 101 37.14 -1.98 14.01
C GLU A 101 36.44 -1.96 12.65
N LEU A 102 37.08 -2.54 11.63
CA LEU A 102 36.51 -2.68 10.30
C LEU A 102 35.18 -3.44 10.31
N LEU A 103 35.09 -4.49 11.11
CA LEU A 103 33.88 -5.31 11.27
C LEU A 103 32.78 -4.56 12.02
N VAL A 104 33.10 -3.88 13.13
CA VAL A 104 32.13 -3.10 13.92
C VAL A 104 31.58 -1.94 13.08
N ARG A 105 32.43 -1.19 12.38
CA ARG A 105 31.99 -0.13 11.44
C ARG A 105 31.05 -0.67 10.37
N GLY A 106 31.41 -1.79 9.73
CA GLY A 106 30.60 -2.42 8.69
C GLY A 106 29.26 -2.93 9.22
N PHE A 107 29.24 -3.48 10.44
CA PHE A 107 28.03 -3.93 11.11
C PHE A 107 27.07 -2.78 11.41
N LEU A 108 27.57 -1.73 12.05
CA LEU A 108 26.75 -0.59 12.46
C LEU A 108 26.11 0.11 11.25
N ILE A 109 26.87 0.28 10.15
CA ILE A 109 26.32 0.85 8.91
C ILE A 109 25.24 -0.05 8.31
N LYS A 110 25.41 -1.37 8.36
CA LYS A 110 24.39 -2.31 7.91
C LYS A 110 23.11 -2.24 8.74
N LEU A 111 23.24 -2.14 10.06
CA LEU A 111 22.10 -1.95 10.95
C LEU A 111 21.36 -0.65 10.63
N VAL A 112 22.07 0.48 10.51
CA VAL A 112 21.47 1.76 10.13
C VAL A 112 20.75 1.65 8.78
N ASN A 113 21.38 1.06 7.78
CA ASN A 113 20.77 0.87 6.46
C ASN A 113 19.54 -0.04 6.50
N LEU A 114 19.54 -1.07 7.35
CA LEU A 114 18.38 -1.92 7.57
C LEU A 114 17.25 -1.13 8.25
N SER A 115 17.56 -0.32 9.26
CA SER A 115 16.60 0.56 9.93
C SER A 115 16.01 1.59 8.96
N ILE A 116 16.82 2.24 8.11
CA ILE A 116 16.35 3.17 7.07
C ILE A 116 15.36 2.45 6.14
N ARG A 117 15.72 1.28 5.61
CA ARG A 117 14.86 0.50 4.71
C ARG A 117 13.57 0.04 5.38
N SER A 118 13.67 -0.44 6.62
CA SER A 118 12.52 -0.88 7.41
C SER A 118 11.55 0.27 7.66
N LYS A 119 12.06 1.43 8.11
CA LYS A 119 11.26 2.64 8.33
C LYS A 119 10.65 3.16 7.03
N HIS A 120 11.40 3.20 5.94
CA HIS A 120 10.89 3.58 4.61
C HIS A 120 9.71 2.69 4.18
N SER A 121 9.85 1.37 4.34
CA SER A 121 8.77 0.41 4.06
C SER A 121 7.55 0.67 4.95
N ALA A 122 7.76 0.88 6.26
CA ALA A 122 6.68 1.16 7.20
C ALA A 122 5.92 2.47 6.90
N LEU A 123 6.64 3.54 6.55
CA LEU A 123 6.04 4.82 6.17
C LEU A 123 5.26 4.71 4.86
N ASN A 124 5.80 4.01 3.85
CA ASN A 124 5.08 3.74 2.61
C ASN A 124 3.81 2.91 2.86
N GLN A 125 3.88 1.87 3.70
CA GLN A 125 2.72 1.07 4.05
C GLN A 125 1.66 1.90 4.80
N ALA A 126 2.09 2.77 5.72
CA ALA A 126 1.19 3.68 6.44
C ALA A 126 0.47 4.64 5.49
N ARG A 127 1.20 5.19 4.50
CA ARG A 127 0.61 6.02 3.43
C ARG A 127 -0.40 5.23 2.60
N ILE A 128 -0.05 4.04 2.12
CA ILE A 128 -0.96 3.17 1.35
C ILE A 128 -2.22 2.86 2.16
N ASN A 129 -2.10 2.55 3.45
CA ASN A 129 -3.24 2.28 4.32
C ASN A 129 -4.14 3.51 4.49
N LYS A 130 -3.56 4.70 4.64
CA LYS A 130 -4.31 5.96 4.72
C LYS A 130 -5.07 6.24 3.42
N ASP A 131 -4.38 6.11 2.27
CA ASP A 131 -4.97 6.33 0.95
C ASP A 131 -6.10 5.30 0.70
N THR A 132 -5.91 4.04 1.10
CA THR A 132 -6.93 2.98 1.01
C THR A 132 -8.15 3.30 1.87
N ALA A 133 -7.95 3.70 3.14
CA ALA A 133 -9.06 4.05 4.02
C ALA A 133 -9.85 5.26 3.50
N GLN A 134 -9.18 6.25 2.92
CA GLN A 134 -9.83 7.40 2.30
C GLN A 134 -10.61 6.98 1.04
N ALA A 135 -10.04 6.11 0.21
CA ALA A 135 -10.70 5.58 -0.99
C ALA A 135 -11.94 4.73 -0.63
N ASP A 136 -11.85 3.90 0.41
CA ASP A 136 -12.98 3.07 0.86
C ASP A 136 -14.13 3.95 1.37
N ALA A 137 -13.86 4.96 2.20
CA ALA A 137 -14.87 5.89 2.70
C ALA A 137 -15.57 6.65 1.55
N LEU A 138 -14.81 7.22 0.61
CA LEU A 138 -15.38 7.90 -0.56
C LEU A 138 -16.08 6.92 -1.51
N GLY A 139 -15.61 5.69 -1.60
CA GLY A 139 -16.21 4.63 -2.42
C GLY A 139 -17.59 4.23 -1.93
N GLU A 140 -17.78 4.13 -0.61
CA GLU A 140 -19.09 3.90 0.00
C GLU A 140 -20.05 5.07 -0.27
N GLU A 141 -19.61 6.31 -0.06
CA GLU A 141 -20.41 7.51 -0.35
C GLU A 141 -20.78 7.63 -1.83
N LEU A 142 -19.82 7.33 -2.72
CA LEU A 142 -20.04 7.32 -4.17
C LEU A 142 -21.06 6.25 -4.54
N SER A 143 -20.90 5.01 -4.06
CA SER A 143 -21.83 3.92 -4.32
C SER A 143 -23.25 4.30 -3.88
N HIS A 144 -23.41 4.86 -2.68
CA HIS A 144 -24.70 5.32 -2.17
C HIS A 144 -25.29 6.45 -3.03
N SER A 145 -24.47 7.41 -3.48
CA SER A 145 -24.92 8.52 -4.33
C SER A 145 -25.37 8.04 -5.72
N VAL A 146 -24.64 7.08 -6.30
CA VAL A 146 -24.99 6.46 -7.58
C VAL A 146 -26.30 5.67 -7.44
N GLN A 147 -26.41 4.82 -6.41
CA GLN A 147 -27.65 4.09 -6.13
C GLN A 147 -28.84 5.02 -5.90
N ALA A 148 -28.65 6.12 -5.17
CA ALA A 148 -29.70 7.11 -4.94
C ALA A 148 -30.16 7.80 -6.23
N CYS A 149 -29.22 8.12 -7.13
CA CYS A 149 -29.53 8.64 -8.46
C CYS A 149 -30.39 7.64 -9.25
N MET A 150 -29.97 6.36 -9.27
CA MET A 150 -30.69 5.28 -9.96
C MET A 150 -32.09 5.05 -9.39
N LEU A 151 -32.24 4.95 -8.06
CA LEU A 151 -33.53 4.75 -7.40
C LEU A 151 -34.47 5.95 -7.60
N THR A 152 -33.94 7.18 -7.57
CA THR A 152 -34.72 8.39 -7.86
C THR A 152 -35.27 8.37 -9.27
N GLN A 153 -34.46 7.94 -10.26
CA GLN A 153 -34.96 7.83 -11.62
C GLN A 153 -36.03 6.72 -11.74
N LYS A 154 -35.80 5.54 -11.15
CA LYS A 154 -36.80 4.45 -11.15
C LYS A 154 -38.11 4.86 -10.50
N MET A 155 -38.06 5.76 -9.51
CA MET A 155 -39.25 6.36 -8.91
C MET A 155 -39.98 7.30 -9.87
N ARG A 156 -39.26 8.13 -10.63
CA ARG A 156 -39.84 9.01 -11.67
C ARG A 156 -40.50 8.27 -12.84
N GLU A 157 -40.21 6.98 -13.02
CA GLU A 157 -40.94 6.15 -13.98
C GLU A 157 -42.34 5.78 -13.50
N LYS A 158 -42.57 5.76 -12.18
CA LYS A 158 -43.85 5.37 -11.56
C LYS A 158 -44.67 6.56 -11.08
N PHE A 159 -44.01 7.66 -10.74
CA PHE A 159 -44.60 8.85 -10.13
C PHE A 159 -44.29 10.09 -10.96
N SER A 160 -45.22 11.03 -10.98
CA SER A 160 -44.99 12.35 -11.57
C SER A 160 -43.92 13.14 -10.80
N PRO A 161 -43.28 14.15 -11.42
CA PRO A 161 -42.29 14.99 -10.75
C PRO A 161 -42.81 15.64 -9.46
N ASP A 162 -44.07 16.06 -9.45
CA ASP A 162 -44.71 16.70 -8.30
C ASP A 162 -44.92 15.71 -7.14
N GLU A 163 -45.32 14.47 -7.44
CA GLU A 163 -45.45 13.41 -6.43
C GLU A 163 -44.08 13.03 -5.84
N VAL A 164 -43.05 12.88 -6.67
CA VAL A 164 -41.69 12.60 -6.19
C VAL A 164 -41.19 13.72 -5.28
N GLN A 165 -41.47 14.98 -5.65
CA GLN A 165 -41.10 16.14 -4.85
C GLN A 165 -41.83 16.17 -3.51
N LEU A 166 -43.13 15.90 -3.50
CA LEU A 166 -43.93 15.82 -2.27
C LEU A 166 -43.40 14.71 -1.34
N ILE A 167 -43.11 13.52 -1.89
CA ILE A 167 -42.55 12.41 -1.10
C ILE A 167 -41.18 12.79 -0.52
N ARG A 168 -40.32 13.45 -1.31
CA ARG A 168 -39.03 13.96 -0.84
C ARG A 168 -39.18 14.96 0.29
N GLU A 169 -40.13 15.90 0.21
CA GLU A 169 -40.37 16.89 1.26
C GLU A 169 -40.78 16.24 2.58
N HIS A 170 -41.63 15.21 2.53
CA HIS A 170 -41.96 14.43 3.71
C HIS A 170 -40.75 13.69 4.28
N ALA A 171 -39.89 13.12 3.42
CA ALA A 171 -38.65 12.46 3.85
C ALA A 171 -37.66 13.45 4.50
N GLN A 172 -37.46 14.63 3.90
CA GLN A 172 -36.59 15.70 4.40
C GLN A 172 -37.08 16.27 5.73
N ALA A 173 -38.40 16.36 5.92
CA ALA A 173 -39.01 16.78 7.19
C ALA A 173 -38.94 15.72 8.30
N GLY A 174 -38.21 14.61 8.10
CA GLY A 174 -38.11 13.50 9.06
C GLY A 174 -39.35 12.62 9.15
N ARG A 175 -40.36 12.82 8.30
CA ARG A 175 -41.62 12.06 8.28
C ARG A 175 -41.51 10.83 7.39
N MET A 176 -40.49 10.00 7.64
CA MET A 176 -40.13 8.88 6.78
C MET A 176 -41.25 7.83 6.65
N ASN A 177 -42.05 7.61 7.71
CA ASN A 177 -43.19 6.70 7.66
C ASN A 177 -44.28 7.16 6.68
N ILE A 178 -44.52 8.47 6.59
CA ILE A 178 -45.49 9.05 5.64
C ILE A 178 -44.93 8.90 4.22
N ALA A 179 -43.68 9.30 4.01
CA ALA A 179 -43.03 9.23 2.70
C ALA A 179 -42.97 7.78 2.18
N LYS A 180 -42.66 6.82 3.05
CA LYS A 180 -42.72 5.38 2.76
C LYS A 180 -44.13 4.90 2.40
N SER A 181 -45.14 5.36 3.14
CA SER A 181 -46.55 5.03 2.85
C SER A 181 -47.01 5.58 1.49
N MET A 182 -46.53 6.75 1.10
CA MET A 182 -46.86 7.35 -0.20
C MET A 182 -46.16 6.64 -1.36
N ALA A 183 -44.89 6.28 -1.17
CA ALA A 183 -44.07 5.63 -2.19
C ALA A 183 -44.30 4.11 -2.32
N GLY A 184 -44.83 3.47 -1.28
CA GLY A 184 -44.94 2.01 -1.18
C GLY A 184 -43.60 1.27 -1.04
N GLN A 185 -42.50 2.01 -0.83
CA GLN A 185 -41.13 1.49 -0.69
C GLN A 185 -40.32 2.42 0.23
N ASP A 186 -39.13 1.96 0.65
CA ASP A 186 -38.20 2.84 1.36
C ASP A 186 -37.78 4.03 0.46
N VAL A 187 -37.64 5.21 1.05
CA VAL A 187 -37.36 6.48 0.36
C VAL A 187 -36.19 7.24 0.97
N GLN A 188 -35.39 6.60 1.83
CA GLN A 188 -34.17 7.20 2.38
C GLN A 188 -33.19 7.66 1.29
N PHE A 189 -33.23 7.05 0.11
CA PHE A 189 -32.42 7.49 -1.03
C PHE A 189 -32.81 8.90 -1.55
N LEU A 190 -34.02 9.40 -1.29
CA LEU A 190 -34.46 10.73 -1.75
C LEU A 190 -33.81 11.89 -0.99
N ILE A 191 -33.28 11.63 0.20
CA ILE A 191 -32.55 12.60 1.03
C ILE A 191 -31.03 12.48 0.86
N ALA A 192 -30.57 11.46 0.13
CA ALA A 192 -29.15 11.27 -0.16
C ALA A 192 -28.68 12.31 -1.18
N ASP A 193 -27.42 12.73 -1.05
CA ASP A 193 -26.79 13.56 -2.06
C ASP A 193 -26.55 12.76 -3.34
N THR A 194 -27.17 13.19 -4.45
CA THR A 194 -27.05 12.55 -5.76
C THR A 194 -25.91 13.12 -6.61
N ASN A 195 -25.09 14.04 -6.10
CA ASN A 195 -23.92 14.57 -6.80
C ASN A 195 -22.77 13.56 -6.84
N TRP A 196 -22.99 12.46 -7.55
CA TRP A 196 -22.04 11.36 -7.67
C TRP A 196 -20.83 11.74 -8.52
N LYS A 197 -20.97 12.62 -9.54
CA LYS A 197 -19.84 13.05 -10.40
C LYS A 197 -18.74 13.73 -9.57
N ALA A 198 -19.11 14.66 -8.67
CA ALA A 198 -18.14 15.31 -7.79
C ALA A 198 -17.44 14.33 -6.83
N LYS A 199 -18.16 13.32 -6.35
CA LYS A 199 -17.56 12.25 -5.52
C LYS A 199 -16.63 11.35 -6.34
N ALA A 200 -16.99 11.03 -7.58
CA ALA A 200 -16.14 10.29 -8.50
C ALA A 200 -14.86 11.09 -8.85
N ASP A 201 -14.95 12.41 -9.05
CA ASP A 201 -13.80 13.28 -9.25
C ASP A 201 -12.87 13.33 -8.03
N ALA A 202 -13.44 13.34 -6.82
CA ALA A 202 -12.67 13.27 -5.58
C ALA A 202 -11.95 11.92 -5.44
N MET A 203 -12.64 10.82 -5.73
CA MET A 203 -12.09 9.47 -5.65
C MET A 203 -11.02 9.22 -6.74
N ALA A 204 -11.18 9.78 -7.93
CA ALA A 204 -10.22 9.67 -9.03
C ALA A 204 -8.84 10.28 -8.71
N LYS A 205 -8.77 11.22 -7.77
CA LYS A 205 -7.51 11.84 -7.31
C LYS A 205 -6.73 10.98 -6.33
N ILE A 206 -7.33 9.93 -5.77
CA ILE A 206 -6.67 9.05 -4.82
C ILE A 206 -5.94 7.93 -5.58
N PRO A 207 -4.63 7.75 -5.37
CA PRO A 207 -3.90 6.65 -5.98
C PRO A 207 -4.44 5.29 -5.54
N GLY A 208 -4.64 4.38 -6.49
CA GLY A 208 -5.09 3.01 -6.19
C GLY A 208 -6.58 2.87 -5.87
N SER A 209 -7.39 3.90 -6.14
CA SER A 209 -8.85 3.84 -6.02
C SER A 209 -9.44 2.63 -6.76
N ARG A 210 -10.26 1.85 -6.05
CA ARG A 210 -10.92 0.66 -6.57
C ARG A 210 -12.20 1.01 -7.31
N SER A 211 -12.56 0.21 -8.30
CA SER A 211 -13.85 0.35 -8.97
C SER A 211 -15.00 0.11 -7.99
N ILE A 212 -16.06 0.90 -8.10
CA ILE A 212 -17.31 0.67 -7.38
C ILE A 212 -18.36 0.11 -8.34
N THR A 213 -19.29 -0.65 -7.80
CA THR A 213 -20.46 -1.16 -8.51
C THR A 213 -21.70 -0.85 -7.70
N ALA A 214 -22.70 -0.28 -8.34
CA ALA A 214 -23.99 0.06 -7.77
C ALA A 214 -25.09 -0.66 -8.54
N SER A 215 -26.03 -1.27 -7.82
CA SER A 215 -27.14 -2.03 -8.40
C SER A 215 -28.44 -1.74 -7.65
N ILE A 216 -29.55 -1.61 -8.39
CA ILE A 216 -30.89 -1.34 -7.84
C ILE A 216 -31.92 -2.44 -8.19
N GLY A 217 -31.42 -3.58 -8.64
CA GLY A 217 -32.19 -4.72 -9.11
C GLY A 217 -31.25 -5.81 -9.62
N THR A 218 -31.78 -7.01 -9.85
CA THR A 218 -30.93 -8.20 -10.11
C THR A 218 -30.87 -8.65 -11.56
N LYS A 219 -31.64 -8.07 -12.50
CA LYS A 219 -31.77 -8.67 -13.85
C LYS A 219 -31.92 -7.72 -15.04
N ASP A 220 -32.30 -6.47 -14.84
CA ASP A 220 -32.60 -5.61 -15.98
C ASP A 220 -31.35 -4.87 -16.49
N THR A 221 -31.27 -4.75 -17.82
CA THR A 221 -30.26 -3.96 -18.51
C THR A 221 -30.28 -2.52 -17.97
N GLY A 222 -29.17 -2.11 -17.33
CA GLY A 222 -29.06 -0.80 -16.69
C GLY A 222 -29.49 -0.68 -15.23
N ASP A 223 -29.91 -1.78 -14.60
CA ASP A 223 -30.08 -1.83 -13.14
C ASP A 223 -28.74 -1.97 -12.40
N SER A 224 -27.62 -2.12 -13.11
CA SER A 224 -26.27 -2.14 -12.55
C SER A 224 -25.32 -1.23 -13.32
N VAL A 225 -24.53 -0.46 -12.58
CA VAL A 225 -23.49 0.43 -13.11
C VAL A 225 -22.18 0.25 -12.34
N SER A 226 -21.07 0.50 -13.01
CA SER A 226 -19.74 0.49 -12.43
C SER A 226 -19.06 1.83 -12.70
N VAL A 227 -18.41 2.38 -11.69
CA VAL A 227 -17.49 3.52 -11.86
C VAL A 227 -16.07 3.00 -11.67
N GLN A 228 -15.24 3.16 -12.70
CA GLN A 228 -13.85 2.73 -12.74
C GLN A 228 -12.94 3.95 -12.73
N PHE A 229 -11.78 3.84 -12.11
CA PHE A 229 -10.81 4.94 -11.99
C PHE A 229 -9.56 4.63 -12.81
N ARG A 230 -9.16 5.57 -13.66
CA ARG A 230 -7.93 5.47 -14.47
C ARG A 230 -7.38 6.85 -14.80
N ASP A 231 -6.06 6.98 -14.78
CA ASP A 231 -5.34 8.20 -15.19
C ASP A 231 -5.85 9.50 -14.54
N GLY A 232 -6.19 9.43 -13.25
CA GLY A 232 -6.72 10.57 -12.50
C GLY A 232 -8.16 10.98 -12.86
N GLY A 233 -8.84 10.18 -13.69
CA GLY A 233 -10.23 10.33 -14.10
C GLY A 233 -11.10 9.13 -13.73
N TRP A 234 -12.38 9.20 -14.10
CA TRP A 234 -13.35 8.13 -13.88
C TRP A 234 -14.11 7.78 -15.16
N VAL A 235 -14.63 6.56 -15.20
CA VAL A 235 -15.37 5.99 -16.31
C VAL A 235 -16.61 5.29 -15.76
N LEU A 236 -17.80 5.74 -16.18
CA LEU A 236 -19.07 5.11 -15.84
C LEU A 236 -19.44 4.12 -16.95
N ALA A 237 -19.66 2.87 -16.56
CA ALA A 237 -20.19 1.82 -17.40
C ALA A 237 -21.50 1.28 -16.85
N TRP A 238 -22.40 0.86 -17.73
CA TRP A 238 -23.64 0.17 -17.35
C TRP A 238 -23.59 -1.28 -17.79
N TRP A 239 -24.27 -2.15 -17.05
CA TRP A 239 -24.39 -3.57 -17.39
C TRP A 239 -25.49 -3.78 -18.42
N ASN A 240 -25.12 -4.33 -19.57
CA ASN A 240 -26.08 -4.85 -20.55
C ASN A 240 -26.31 -6.34 -20.30
N SER A 241 -27.54 -6.72 -19.94
CA SER A 241 -27.95 -8.12 -19.76
C SER A 241 -28.64 -8.70 -21.00
N ALA A 242 -28.83 -7.92 -22.06
CA ALA A 242 -29.47 -8.40 -23.28
C ALA A 242 -28.59 -9.43 -24.00
N GLU A 243 -28.92 -10.71 -23.83
CA GLU A 243 -28.58 -11.77 -24.78
C GLU A 243 -29.48 -11.57 -26.00
N THR A 244 -28.96 -10.96 -27.06
CA THR A 244 -29.69 -11.04 -28.34
C THR A 244 -29.31 -12.37 -29.00
N GLY A 245 -30.30 -13.10 -29.53
CA GLY A 245 -30.10 -14.37 -30.24
C GLY A 245 -29.18 -14.30 -31.49
N ASN A 246 -28.57 -13.14 -31.75
CA ASN A 246 -27.62 -12.86 -32.82
C ASN A 246 -26.17 -12.66 -32.31
N GLY A 247 -25.87 -12.96 -31.05
CA GLY A 247 -24.50 -12.97 -30.53
C GLY A 247 -24.04 -11.69 -29.81
N ASP A 248 -24.97 -10.81 -29.38
CA ASP A 248 -24.61 -9.76 -28.43
C ASP A 248 -24.39 -10.41 -27.07
N ASN A 249 -23.14 -10.39 -26.59
CA ASN A 249 -22.79 -10.92 -25.29
C ASN A 249 -23.13 -9.90 -24.19
N PRO A 250 -23.59 -10.38 -23.01
CA PRO A 250 -23.74 -9.53 -21.84
C PRO A 250 -22.40 -8.91 -21.46
N GLY A 251 -22.41 -7.65 -21.01
CA GLY A 251 -21.17 -6.96 -20.72
C GLY A 251 -21.32 -5.52 -20.28
N TRP A 252 -20.21 -4.97 -19.80
CA TRP A 252 -20.10 -3.56 -19.44
C TRP A 252 -19.94 -2.69 -20.67
N VAL A 253 -20.78 -1.67 -20.78
CA VAL A 253 -20.70 -0.68 -21.85
C VAL A 253 -20.41 0.68 -21.21
N VAL A 254 -19.38 1.35 -21.69
CA VAL A 254 -18.98 2.67 -21.19
C VAL A 254 -19.91 3.74 -21.75
N ILE A 255 -20.38 4.65 -20.91
CA ILE A 255 -21.41 5.65 -21.25
C ILE A 255 -21.07 7.08 -20.84
N GLN A 256 -20.27 7.27 -19.78
CA GLN A 256 -19.82 8.59 -19.34
C GLN A 256 -18.39 8.49 -18.81
N CYS A 257 -17.70 9.61 -18.77
CA CYS A 257 -16.37 9.69 -18.18
C CYS A 257 -16.08 11.12 -17.70
N SER A 258 -14.99 11.27 -16.96
CA SER A 258 -14.40 12.56 -16.67
C SER A 258 -13.86 13.24 -17.94
N GLU A 259 -13.80 14.57 -17.93
CA GLU A 259 -13.42 15.39 -19.09
C GLU A 259 -12.04 15.03 -19.65
N ASN A 260 -11.07 14.72 -18.79
CA ASN A 260 -9.71 14.36 -19.18
C ASN A 260 -9.62 13.02 -19.96
N LEU A 261 -10.65 12.19 -19.91
CA LEU A 261 -10.69 10.89 -20.59
C LEU A 261 -11.55 10.88 -21.86
N LEU A 262 -12.28 11.97 -22.14
CA LEU A 262 -13.31 12.03 -23.17
C LEU A 262 -12.74 11.70 -24.58
N ASP A 263 -11.72 12.43 -25.01
CA ASP A 263 -11.11 12.25 -26.33
C ASP A 263 -10.52 10.86 -26.54
N THR A 264 -9.99 10.26 -25.47
CA THR A 264 -9.41 8.91 -25.51
C THR A 264 -10.51 7.87 -25.63
N LEU A 265 -11.57 7.97 -24.82
CA LEU A 265 -12.68 7.02 -24.84
C LEU A 265 -13.52 7.12 -26.11
N GLN A 266 -13.73 8.31 -26.66
CA GLN A 266 -14.40 8.49 -27.94
C GLN A 266 -13.62 7.82 -29.09
N ARG A 267 -12.29 7.94 -29.10
CA ARG A 267 -11.42 7.25 -30.07
C ARG A 267 -11.45 5.74 -29.88
N GLU A 268 -11.32 5.24 -28.65
CA GLU A 268 -11.42 3.81 -28.33
C GLU A 268 -12.75 3.23 -28.81
N ARG A 269 -13.85 3.95 -28.58
CA ARG A 269 -15.19 3.54 -29.01
C ARG A 269 -15.35 3.57 -30.52
N ALA A 270 -14.79 4.58 -31.20
CA ALA A 270 -14.80 4.66 -32.67
C ALA A 270 -14.02 3.49 -33.30
N GLN A 271 -12.83 3.19 -32.78
CA GLN A 271 -12.04 2.03 -33.21
C GLN A 271 -12.79 0.72 -32.96
N GLN A 272 -13.47 0.59 -31.82
CA GLN A 272 -14.27 -0.60 -31.56
C GLN A 272 -15.48 -0.73 -32.48
N ARG A 273 -16.16 0.37 -32.83
CA ARG A 273 -17.24 0.37 -33.83
C ARG A 273 -16.73 -0.07 -35.20
N GLU A 274 -15.52 0.33 -35.59
CA GLU A 274 -14.89 -0.11 -36.85
C GLU A 274 -14.62 -1.62 -36.84
N ILE A 275 -14.02 -2.15 -35.76
CA ILE A 275 -13.78 -3.58 -35.58
C ILE A 275 -15.09 -4.37 -35.59
N ASP A 276 -16.11 -3.89 -34.88
CA ASP A 276 -17.42 -4.56 -34.82
C ASP A 276 -18.09 -4.60 -36.20
N THR A 277 -17.95 -3.53 -37.00
CA THR A 277 -18.43 -3.48 -38.39
C THR A 277 -17.72 -4.52 -39.25
N LEU A 278 -16.39 -4.66 -39.12
CA LEU A 278 -15.61 -5.68 -39.82
C LEU A 278 -15.99 -7.11 -39.42
N LEU A 279 -16.36 -7.31 -38.15
CA LEU A 279 -16.76 -8.61 -37.61
C LEU A 279 -18.26 -8.89 -37.75
N GLY A 280 -19.05 -7.98 -38.32
CA GLY A 280 -20.51 -8.09 -38.42
C GLY A 280 -21.23 -8.13 -37.07
N ARG A 281 -20.57 -7.68 -36.00
CA ARG A 281 -21.12 -7.66 -34.64
C ARG A 281 -22.00 -6.44 -34.46
N ARG A 282 -23.15 -6.63 -33.82
CA ARG A 282 -23.96 -5.51 -33.34
C ARG A 282 -23.54 -5.21 -31.91
N ARG A 283 -23.73 -3.94 -31.50
CA ARG A 283 -23.50 -3.50 -30.13
C ARG A 283 -24.85 -3.38 -29.44
N PRO A 284 -24.89 -3.60 -28.12
CA PRO A 284 -26.07 -3.27 -27.34
C PRO A 284 -26.36 -1.78 -27.48
N GLN A 285 -27.60 -1.44 -27.83
CA GLN A 285 -28.06 -0.07 -27.75
C GLN A 285 -28.37 0.28 -26.30
N MET A 286 -28.00 1.50 -25.91
CA MET A 286 -28.29 1.96 -24.55
C MET A 286 -29.79 2.03 -24.31
N GLN A 287 -30.24 1.28 -23.31
CA GLN A 287 -31.64 1.25 -22.86
C GLN A 287 -31.79 1.82 -21.45
N SER A 288 -30.69 2.16 -20.75
CA SER A 288 -30.79 2.77 -19.43
C SER A 288 -31.47 4.12 -19.54
N LYS A 289 -32.55 4.28 -18.77
CA LYS A 289 -33.26 5.55 -18.58
C LYS A 289 -32.63 6.42 -17.49
N VAL A 290 -31.59 5.94 -16.81
CA VAL A 290 -30.97 6.59 -15.65
C VAL A 290 -29.85 7.52 -16.06
N PHE A 291 -28.90 7.02 -16.84
CA PHE A 291 -27.76 7.78 -17.30
C PHE A 291 -27.90 8.02 -18.79
N THR A 292 -27.35 9.11 -19.29
CA THR A 292 -27.28 9.38 -20.73
C THR A 292 -25.94 8.91 -21.28
N ASP A 293 -25.94 8.41 -22.51
CA ASP A 293 -24.69 8.16 -23.23
C ASP A 293 -24.07 9.50 -23.64
N GLU A 294 -23.05 9.94 -22.91
CA GLU A 294 -22.29 11.17 -23.21
C GLU A 294 -21.14 10.89 -24.21
N LEU A 295 -20.92 9.61 -24.55
CA LEU A 295 -19.88 9.13 -25.47
C LEU A 295 -20.45 8.72 -26.84
N ALA A 296 -21.70 9.09 -27.14
CA ALA A 296 -22.43 8.67 -28.34
C ALA A 296 -21.87 9.28 -29.63
#